data_AF-A0A1A0QVQ2-F1
#
_entry.id   AF-A0A1A0QVQ2-F1
#
_cell.length_a   1.000
_cell.length_b   1.000
_cell.length_c   1.000
_cell.angle_alpha   90.00
_cell.angle_beta   90.00
_cell.angle_gamma   90.00
#
_symmetry.space_group_name_H-M   'P 1'
#
loop_
_entity.id
_entity.type
_entity.pdbx_description
1 polymer ?
#
loop_
_entity_poly.entity_id
_entity_poly.type
_entity_poly.pdbx_seq_one_letter_code
_entity_poly.pdbx_strand_id
1 'polypeptide(L)'
;MTRDHGDPGDAPSVPPPLTEVIAGARPSAAEEARTVAASTNAGTLATLTADGDPWASFVTYGLLAGAPVLCVSNMAEHGRNLAGDPRASISVVAPGTGSDPLAGSRITLAGVAERPSGDELAAARQAHLDAVAAARYYIDFSDFSLWVLRVQRVRWVGGYGRMDSATGEAYAQAEPDPVAPHAAGAIEHLNADHAASLAEMARTLGGYPDTTAAVCTGADRYGLDLRVTTERGIAYTRVGYAAPISSYGELRAATVELAQRAQA
;
A
#
# COMPACT_ATOMS: atom_id res chain seq x y z
N MET A 1 23.34 9.81 10.72
CA MET A 1 23.47 10.87 9.70
C MET A 1 22.23 10.81 8.83
N THR A 2 21.32 11.76 8.99
CA THR A 2 20.16 11.93 8.11
C THR A 2 20.71 12.28 6.73
N ARG A 3 20.64 11.34 5.78
CA ARG A 3 20.96 11.64 4.39
C ARG A 3 19.81 12.47 3.85
N ASP A 4 19.97 13.77 3.92
CA ASP A 4 19.21 14.73 3.14
C ASP A 4 19.56 14.53 1.66
N HIS A 5 18.58 14.60 0.77
CA HIS A 5 18.76 14.39 -0.67
C HIS A 5 19.56 15.52 -1.35
N GLY A 6 19.96 16.54 -0.59
CA GLY A 6 20.66 17.70 -1.13
C GLY A 6 19.73 18.48 -2.04
N ASP A 7 18.54 18.82 -1.54
CA ASP A 7 17.58 19.67 -2.24
C ASP A 7 18.28 20.97 -2.67
N PRO A 8 18.35 21.28 -3.98
CA PRO A 8 19.02 22.48 -4.48
C PRO A 8 18.35 23.79 -4.03
N GLY A 9 17.18 23.74 -3.38
CA GLY A 9 16.49 24.90 -2.81
C GLY A 9 15.51 25.58 -3.77
N ASP A 10 15.34 25.03 -4.97
CA ASP A 10 14.39 25.52 -5.98
C ASP A 10 13.02 24.83 -5.88
N ALA A 11 12.87 23.81 -5.01
CA ALA A 11 11.58 23.19 -4.74
C ALA A 11 10.66 24.20 -4.02
N PRO A 12 9.39 24.38 -4.44
CA PRO A 12 8.47 25.24 -3.73
C PRO A 12 8.38 24.83 -2.26
N SER A 13 8.69 25.75 -1.33
CA SER A 13 8.58 25.45 0.09
C SER A 13 7.12 25.16 0.44
N VAL A 14 6.84 23.95 0.92
CA VAL A 14 5.50 23.60 1.40
C VAL A 14 5.23 24.41 2.68
N PRO A 15 4.23 25.30 2.70
CA PRO A 15 3.97 26.12 3.87
C PRO A 15 3.53 25.22 5.03
N PRO A 16 4.06 25.41 6.26
CA PRO A 16 3.68 24.59 7.41
C PRO A 16 2.25 24.91 7.88
N PRO A 17 1.61 24.00 8.65
CA PRO A 17 0.33 24.29 9.29
C PRO A 17 0.48 25.45 10.29
N LEU A 18 -0.57 26.26 10.43
CA LEU A 18 -0.63 27.39 11.37
C LEU A 18 -1.20 26.98 12.73
N THR A 19 -1.96 25.88 12.77
CA THR A 19 -2.53 25.29 13.99
C THR A 19 -2.29 23.78 14.02
N GLU A 20 -2.57 23.15 15.16
CA GLU A 20 -2.42 21.70 15.31
C GLU A 20 -3.35 20.92 14.36
N VAL A 21 -2.84 19.83 13.78
CA VAL A 21 -3.64 18.92 12.97
C VAL A 21 -4.34 17.92 13.88
N ILE A 22 -5.67 17.95 13.88
CA ILE A 22 -6.48 17.10 14.76
C ILE A 22 -6.64 15.71 14.14
N ALA A 23 -6.34 14.67 14.93
CA ALA A 23 -6.48 13.26 14.54
C ALA A 23 -5.74 12.88 13.24
N GLY A 24 -4.51 13.38 13.04
CA GLY A 24 -3.69 13.11 11.86
C GLY A 24 -3.13 11.68 11.70
N ALA A 25 -3.76 10.66 12.31
CA ALA A 25 -3.31 9.27 12.25
C ALA A 25 -3.29 8.75 10.81
N ARG A 26 -2.24 8.02 10.44
CA ARG A 26 -2.00 7.48 9.09
C ARG A 26 -1.77 5.98 9.15
N PRO A 27 -2.02 5.26 8.05
CA PRO A 27 -1.54 3.89 7.90
C PRO A 27 -0.04 3.82 8.15
N SER A 28 0.37 2.83 8.94
CA SER A 28 1.76 2.46 9.13
C SER A 28 2.37 1.89 7.85
N ALA A 29 3.71 1.86 7.75
CA ALA A 29 4.38 1.24 6.61
C ALA A 29 4.01 -0.23 6.40
N ALA A 30 3.64 -0.93 7.47
CA ALA A 30 3.16 -2.31 7.41
C ALA A 30 1.76 -2.40 6.79
N GLU A 31 0.82 -1.52 7.18
CA GLU A 31 -0.52 -1.45 6.59
C GLU A 31 -0.49 -1.00 5.13
N GLU A 32 0.33 0.01 4.81
CA GLU A 32 0.59 0.45 3.44
C GLU A 32 1.09 -0.72 2.60
N ALA A 33 2.02 -1.52 3.14
CA ALA A 33 2.53 -2.68 2.42
C ALA A 33 1.52 -3.80 2.28
N ARG A 34 0.67 -4.04 3.28
CA ARG A 34 -0.43 -5.01 3.18
C ARG A 34 -1.44 -4.58 2.12
N THR A 35 -1.74 -3.28 2.05
CA THR A 35 -2.64 -2.70 1.05
C THR A 35 -2.07 -2.85 -0.36
N VAL A 36 -0.79 -2.53 -0.57
CA VAL A 36 -0.14 -2.70 -1.89
C VAL A 36 -0.11 -4.17 -2.30
N ALA A 37 0.26 -5.09 -1.39
CA ALA A 37 0.26 -6.52 -1.67
C ALA A 37 -1.13 -7.05 -2.06
N ALA A 38 -2.19 -6.56 -1.43
CA ALA A 38 -3.56 -6.99 -1.73
C ALA A 38 -4.16 -6.34 -3.00
N SER A 39 -3.56 -5.26 -3.50
CA SER A 39 -4.09 -4.49 -4.64
C SER A 39 -3.90 -5.15 -6.01
N THR A 40 -3.07 -6.19 -6.09
CA THR A 40 -2.74 -6.90 -7.33
C THR A 40 -2.37 -8.36 -7.03
N ASN A 41 -2.20 -9.17 -8.06
CA ASN A 41 -1.79 -10.57 -7.98
C ASN A 41 -0.50 -10.85 -8.76
N ALA A 42 0.26 -9.81 -9.12
CA ALA A 42 1.46 -9.92 -9.93
C ALA A 42 2.61 -9.07 -9.38
N GLY A 43 3.84 -9.55 -9.57
CA GLY A 43 5.05 -8.87 -9.12
C GLY A 43 6.31 -9.43 -9.77
N THR A 44 7.46 -8.91 -9.33
CA THR A 44 8.77 -9.38 -9.78
C THR A 44 9.51 -10.02 -8.63
N LEU A 45 9.73 -11.34 -8.72
CA LEU A 45 10.50 -12.11 -7.76
C LEU A 45 11.99 -11.99 -8.08
N ALA A 46 12.78 -11.65 -7.07
CA ALA A 46 14.23 -11.76 -7.08
C ALA A 46 14.64 -13.03 -6.31
N THR A 47 15.44 -13.86 -6.96
CA THR A 47 16.02 -15.12 -6.44
C THR A 47 17.51 -15.17 -6.74
N LEU A 48 18.23 -16.18 -6.25
CA LEU A 48 19.65 -16.38 -6.54
C LEU A 48 19.83 -17.57 -7.49
N THR A 49 20.57 -17.38 -8.58
CA THR A 49 21.00 -18.50 -9.43
C THR A 49 21.91 -19.45 -8.65
N ALA A 50 22.19 -20.63 -9.21
CA ALA A 50 23.13 -21.58 -8.61
C ALA A 50 24.53 -21.00 -8.37
N ASP A 51 24.95 -20.03 -9.20
CA ASP A 51 26.24 -19.33 -9.09
C ASP A 51 26.17 -18.08 -8.19
N GLY A 52 24.99 -17.74 -7.67
CA GLY A 52 24.77 -16.62 -6.75
C GLY A 52 24.36 -15.30 -7.41
N ASP A 53 24.09 -15.28 -8.72
CA ASP A 53 23.63 -14.08 -9.42
C ASP A 53 22.17 -13.74 -9.05
N PRO A 54 21.81 -12.45 -8.93
CA PRO A 54 20.42 -12.06 -8.72
C PRO A 54 19.59 -12.26 -9.99
N TRP A 55 18.52 -13.04 -9.88
CA TRP A 55 17.62 -13.34 -11.00
C TRP A 55 16.22 -12.78 -10.78
N ALA A 56 15.77 -11.93 -11.70
CA ALA A 56 14.44 -11.32 -11.68
C ALA A 56 13.46 -12.12 -12.56
N SER A 57 12.29 -12.48 -12.01
CA SER A 57 11.23 -13.20 -12.72
C SER A 57 9.89 -12.55 -12.49
N PHE A 58 9.10 -12.37 -13.56
CA PHE A 58 7.69 -12.06 -13.42
C PHE A 58 6.97 -13.27 -12.80
N VAL A 59 6.18 -13.03 -11.76
CA VAL A 59 5.40 -14.05 -11.06
C VAL A 59 3.99 -13.57 -10.79
N THR A 60 3.08 -14.52 -10.65
CA THR A 60 1.76 -14.27 -10.06
C THR A 60 1.71 -14.86 -8.65
N TYR A 61 0.85 -14.30 -7.80
CA TYR A 61 0.73 -14.73 -6.41
C TYR A 61 -0.69 -14.55 -5.88
N GLY A 62 -1.02 -15.36 -4.87
CA GLY A 62 -2.11 -15.09 -3.93
C GLY A 62 -1.55 -14.70 -2.56
N LEU A 63 -2.42 -14.42 -1.59
CA LEU A 63 -2.00 -14.03 -0.24
C LEU A 63 -2.60 -14.96 0.81
N LEU A 64 -1.75 -15.58 1.63
CA LEU A 64 -2.15 -16.31 2.82
C LEU A 64 -1.81 -15.44 4.05
N ALA A 65 -2.80 -14.80 4.64
CA ALA A 65 -2.61 -13.86 5.76
C ALA A 65 -1.52 -12.78 5.48
N GLY A 66 -1.44 -12.31 4.24
CA GLY A 66 -0.43 -11.35 3.78
C GLY A 66 0.86 -11.98 3.22
N ALA A 67 1.15 -13.26 3.46
CA ALA A 67 2.30 -13.91 2.85
C ALA A 67 2.04 -14.22 1.36
N PRO A 68 2.92 -13.79 0.42
CA PRO A 68 2.80 -14.17 -0.99
C PRO A 68 2.89 -15.68 -1.17
N VAL A 69 1.90 -16.24 -1.86
CA VAL A 69 1.85 -17.66 -2.25
C VAL A 69 2.10 -17.76 -3.75
N LEU A 70 3.17 -18.43 -4.13
CA LEU A 70 3.60 -18.64 -5.51
C LEU A 70 3.31 -20.07 -5.94
N CYS A 71 2.91 -20.27 -7.20
CA CYS A 71 2.83 -21.58 -7.84
C CYS A 71 3.86 -21.65 -8.96
N VAL A 72 4.91 -22.44 -8.77
CA VAL A 72 6.14 -22.36 -9.57
C VAL A 72 6.50 -23.72 -10.16
N SER A 73 6.77 -23.78 -11.46
CA SER A 73 7.35 -24.99 -12.08
C SER A 73 8.79 -25.20 -11.61
N ASN A 74 9.11 -26.42 -11.24
CA ASN A 74 10.45 -26.89 -10.89
C ASN A 74 11.43 -26.82 -12.07
N MET A 75 10.94 -26.64 -13.31
CA MET A 75 11.76 -26.43 -14.49
C MET A 75 12.14 -24.94 -14.68
N ALA A 76 11.34 -24.02 -14.16
CA ALA A 76 11.61 -22.59 -14.26
C ALA A 76 12.88 -22.21 -13.50
N GLU A 77 13.63 -21.23 -14.00
CA GLU A 77 14.87 -20.75 -13.37
C GLU A 77 14.62 -20.37 -11.90
N HIS A 78 13.61 -19.54 -11.64
CA HIS A 78 13.26 -19.16 -10.26
C HIS A 78 12.75 -20.34 -9.40
N GLY A 79 12.21 -21.40 -9.99
CA GLY A 79 11.85 -22.62 -9.27
C GLY A 79 13.07 -23.43 -8.83
N ARG A 80 14.07 -23.57 -9.72
CA ARG A 80 15.37 -24.17 -9.41
C ARG A 80 16.14 -23.34 -8.39
N ASN A 81 16.11 -22.02 -8.54
CA ASN A 81 16.73 -21.08 -7.62
C ASN A 81 16.19 -21.23 -6.20
N LEU A 82 14.86 -21.18 -6.02
CA LEU A 82 14.24 -21.34 -4.69
C LEU A 82 14.53 -22.71 -4.04
N ALA A 83 14.68 -23.76 -4.85
CA ALA A 83 15.04 -25.09 -4.36
C ALA A 83 16.50 -25.17 -3.89
N GLY A 84 17.42 -24.41 -4.52
CA GLY A 84 18.83 -24.34 -4.14
C GLY A 84 19.09 -23.36 -2.98
N ASP A 85 18.47 -22.18 -3.05
CA ASP A 85 18.54 -21.12 -2.03
C ASP A 85 17.16 -20.47 -1.87
N PRO A 86 16.50 -20.65 -0.72
CA PRO A 86 15.13 -20.18 -0.52
C PRO A 86 15.05 -18.67 -0.24
N ARG A 87 16.16 -17.94 -0.17
CA ARG A 87 16.15 -16.48 0.03
C ARG A 87 15.56 -15.81 -1.20
N ALA A 88 14.51 -15.01 -0.98
CA ALA A 88 13.81 -14.32 -2.05
C ALA A 88 13.25 -12.98 -1.59
N SER A 89 13.00 -12.12 -2.55
CA SER A 89 12.16 -10.94 -2.35
C SER A 89 11.24 -10.71 -3.53
N ILE A 90 10.06 -10.17 -3.29
CA ILE A 90 9.12 -9.78 -4.35
C ILE A 90 8.92 -8.26 -4.34
N SER A 91 9.09 -7.65 -5.51
CA SER A 91 8.71 -6.25 -5.77
C SER A 91 7.28 -6.22 -6.30
N VAL A 92 6.43 -5.41 -5.68
CA VAL A 92 5.01 -5.23 -6.06
C VAL A 92 4.73 -3.75 -6.21
N VAL A 93 4.02 -3.38 -7.27
CA VAL A 93 3.59 -2.01 -7.55
C VAL A 93 2.06 -1.98 -7.53
N ALA A 94 1.49 -1.03 -6.80
CA ALA A 94 0.06 -0.82 -6.77
C ALA A 94 -0.44 -0.37 -8.17
N PRO A 95 -1.60 -0.83 -8.64
CA PRO A 95 -2.17 -0.36 -9.91
C PRO A 95 -2.51 1.14 -9.90
N GLY A 96 -2.72 1.71 -11.09
CA GLY A 96 -3.37 3.03 -11.23
C GLY A 96 -2.43 4.24 -11.12
N THR A 97 -1.13 4.07 -11.33
CA THR A 97 -0.09 5.09 -11.17
C THR A 97 -0.05 6.09 -12.34
N GLY A 98 -1.19 6.61 -12.79
CA GLY A 98 -1.30 7.63 -13.84
C GLY A 98 -0.30 7.51 -14.99
N SER A 99 0.25 8.64 -15.43
CA SER A 99 1.35 8.69 -16.41
C SER A 99 2.74 8.74 -15.76
N ASP A 100 2.83 9.00 -14.45
CA ASP A 100 4.10 9.05 -13.72
C ASP A 100 4.32 7.76 -12.91
N PRO A 101 5.19 6.84 -13.38
CA PRO A 101 5.44 5.59 -12.69
C PRO A 101 6.07 5.76 -11.30
N LEU A 102 6.75 6.89 -11.01
CA LEU A 102 7.39 7.14 -9.71
C LEU A 102 6.41 7.65 -8.66
N ALA A 103 5.22 8.10 -9.06
CA ALA A 103 4.16 8.49 -8.13
C ALA A 103 3.45 7.30 -7.48
N GLY A 104 3.56 6.10 -8.06
CA GLY A 104 2.83 4.91 -7.62
C GLY A 104 3.36 4.24 -6.37
N SER A 105 2.51 3.84 -5.43
CA SER A 105 2.94 3.08 -4.24
C SER A 105 3.54 1.72 -4.61
N ARG A 106 4.64 1.34 -3.96
CA ARG A 106 5.38 0.10 -4.23
C ARG A 106 6.00 -0.46 -2.97
N ILE A 107 6.22 -1.77 -2.98
CA ILE A 107 6.86 -2.50 -1.89
C ILE A 107 7.90 -3.49 -2.37
N THR A 108 8.83 -3.80 -1.49
CA THR A 108 9.62 -5.02 -1.54
C THR A 108 9.37 -5.82 -0.26
N LEU A 109 8.83 -7.02 -0.41
CA LEU A 109 8.72 -8.01 0.66
C LEU A 109 9.91 -8.96 0.55
N ALA A 110 10.75 -9.05 1.56
CA ALA A 110 11.96 -9.87 1.53
C ALA A 110 12.01 -10.86 2.69
N GLY A 111 12.47 -12.08 2.42
CA GLY A 111 12.59 -13.14 3.40
C GLY A 111 12.97 -14.47 2.77
N VAL A 112 12.28 -15.54 3.18
CA VAL A 112 12.60 -16.93 2.80
C VAL A 112 11.34 -17.61 2.30
N ALA A 113 11.41 -18.25 1.13
CA ALA A 113 10.31 -19.03 0.58
C ALA A 113 10.33 -20.46 1.11
N GLU A 114 9.20 -20.94 1.58
CA GLU A 114 9.06 -22.29 2.13
C GLU A 114 7.96 -23.05 1.39
N ARG A 115 8.15 -24.36 1.21
CA ARG A 115 7.07 -25.23 0.72
C ARG A 115 6.13 -25.52 1.89
N PRO A 116 4.85 -25.10 1.84
CA PRO A 116 3.91 -25.38 2.91
C PRO A 116 3.55 -26.87 2.94
N SER A 117 3.02 -27.33 4.07
CA SER A 117 2.56 -28.72 4.25
C SER A 117 1.27 -28.79 5.05
N GLY A 118 0.58 -29.94 5.02
CA GLY A 118 -0.66 -30.14 5.77
C GLY A 118 -1.75 -29.11 5.45
N ASP A 119 -2.40 -28.58 6.50
CA ASP A 119 -3.48 -27.60 6.38
C ASP A 119 -3.02 -26.28 5.74
N GLU A 120 -1.76 -25.89 5.97
CA GLU A 120 -1.19 -24.69 5.36
C GLU A 120 -1.07 -24.83 3.84
N LEU A 121 -0.72 -26.03 3.34
CA LEU A 121 -0.66 -26.29 1.89
C LEU A 121 -2.05 -26.13 1.27
N ALA A 122 -3.09 -26.64 1.92
CA ALA A 122 -4.47 -26.49 1.45
C ALA A 122 -4.91 -25.02 1.42
N ALA A 123 -4.63 -24.26 2.48
CA ALA A 123 -4.94 -22.84 2.57
C ALA A 123 -4.16 -22.01 1.53
N ALA A 124 -2.87 -22.29 1.36
CA ALA A 124 -2.03 -21.65 0.36
C ALA A 124 -2.53 -21.92 -1.06
N ARG A 125 -2.89 -23.17 -1.37
CA ARG A 125 -3.48 -23.56 -2.66
C ARG A 125 -4.74 -22.75 -2.95
N GLN A 126 -5.64 -22.65 -1.98
CA GLN A 126 -6.87 -21.89 -2.14
C GLN A 126 -6.60 -20.40 -2.36
N ALA A 127 -5.75 -19.80 -1.53
CA ALA A 127 -5.38 -18.39 -1.65
C ALA A 127 -4.77 -18.05 -3.03
N HIS A 128 -3.94 -18.94 -3.60
CA HIS A 128 -3.38 -18.74 -4.94
C HIS A 128 -4.44 -18.88 -6.03
N LEU A 129 -5.36 -19.84 -5.92
CA LEU A 129 -6.45 -20.03 -6.89
C LEU A 129 -7.45 -18.87 -6.89
N ASP A 130 -7.78 -18.33 -5.72
CA ASP A 130 -8.68 -17.20 -5.57
C ASP A 130 -8.11 -15.94 -6.24
N ALA A 131 -6.79 -15.75 -6.18
CA ALA A 131 -6.11 -14.63 -6.81
C ALA A 131 -5.79 -14.85 -8.29
N VAL A 132 -5.50 -16.09 -8.71
CA VAL A 132 -4.99 -16.43 -10.05
C VAL A 132 -5.85 -17.53 -10.68
N ALA A 133 -6.98 -17.13 -11.28
CA ALA A 133 -7.96 -18.07 -11.82
C ALA A 133 -7.40 -19.07 -12.86
N ALA A 134 -6.36 -18.70 -13.61
CA ALA A 134 -5.68 -19.57 -14.57
C ALA A 134 -4.85 -20.68 -13.90
N ALA A 135 -4.50 -20.54 -12.62
CA ALA A 135 -3.69 -21.54 -11.91
C ALA A 135 -4.38 -22.90 -11.78
N ARG A 136 -5.71 -22.95 -11.87
CA ARG A 136 -6.48 -24.21 -11.91
C ARG A 136 -6.01 -25.20 -12.98
N TYR A 137 -5.33 -24.72 -14.02
CA TYR A 137 -4.86 -25.55 -15.12
C TYR A 137 -3.50 -26.20 -14.88
N TYR A 138 -2.70 -25.71 -13.94
CA TYR A 138 -1.31 -26.16 -13.75
C TYR A 138 -0.93 -26.43 -12.28
N ILE A 139 -1.69 -25.95 -11.30
CA ILE A 139 -1.35 -26.04 -9.88
C ILE A 139 -1.21 -27.49 -9.36
N ASP A 140 -1.90 -28.43 -10.01
CA ASP A 140 -1.87 -29.85 -9.66
C ASP A 140 -0.91 -30.68 -10.53
N PHE A 141 -0.13 -30.03 -11.42
CA PHE A 141 0.91 -30.71 -12.18
C PHE A 141 2.07 -31.10 -11.26
N SER A 142 2.63 -32.29 -11.46
CA SER A 142 3.69 -32.83 -10.61
C SER A 142 4.99 -32.02 -10.64
N ASP A 143 5.20 -31.24 -11.71
CA ASP A 143 6.36 -30.36 -11.84
C ASP A 143 6.12 -28.97 -11.21
N PHE A 144 4.92 -28.66 -10.71
CA PHE A 144 4.65 -27.40 -10.00
C PHE A 144 4.71 -27.58 -8.49
N SER A 145 5.13 -26.53 -7.79
CA SER A 145 5.19 -26.50 -6.32
C SER A 145 4.69 -25.17 -5.79
N LEU A 146 3.96 -25.24 -4.68
CA LEU A 146 3.55 -24.06 -3.93
C LEU A 146 4.68 -23.60 -3.01
N TRP A 147 4.86 -22.29 -2.95
CA TRP A 147 5.83 -21.63 -2.07
C TRP A 147 5.15 -20.48 -1.34
N VAL A 148 5.37 -20.40 -0.03
CA VAL A 148 4.92 -19.28 0.81
C VAL A 148 6.14 -18.44 1.17
N LEU A 149 6.15 -17.16 0.80
CA LEU A 149 7.21 -16.25 1.19
C LEU A 149 7.01 -15.79 2.65
N ARG A 150 7.85 -16.30 3.55
CA ARG A 150 7.94 -15.83 4.94
C ARG A 150 8.60 -14.46 4.96
N VAL A 151 7.79 -13.41 5.02
CA VAL A 151 8.27 -12.02 5.02
C VAL A 151 9.02 -11.72 6.31
N GLN A 152 10.28 -11.32 6.20
CA GLN A 152 11.14 -10.96 7.33
C GLN A 152 11.36 -9.45 7.43
N ARG A 153 11.34 -8.75 6.31
CA ARG A 153 11.43 -7.28 6.24
C ARG A 153 10.65 -6.74 5.07
N VAL A 154 10.19 -5.50 5.23
CA VAL A 154 9.43 -4.77 4.23
C VAL A 154 10.13 -3.46 3.94
N ARG A 155 10.22 -3.11 2.67
CA ARG A 155 10.51 -1.74 2.22
C ARG A 155 9.29 -1.21 1.50
N TRP A 156 8.72 -0.12 1.99
CA TRP A 156 7.60 0.56 1.34
C TRP A 156 8.03 1.93 0.85
N VAL A 157 7.51 2.31 -0.32
CA VAL A 157 7.70 3.63 -0.91
C VAL A 157 6.36 4.05 -1.53
N GLY A 158 5.72 5.09 -0.97
CA GLY A 158 4.32 5.45 -1.24
C GLY A 158 4.10 6.40 -2.42
N GLY A 159 5.15 6.74 -3.17
CA GLY A 159 5.14 7.85 -4.12
C GLY A 159 6.36 8.73 -3.91
N TYR A 160 6.22 10.04 -4.16
CA TYR A 160 7.20 11.03 -3.72
C TYR A 160 7.01 11.34 -2.24
N GLY A 161 8.10 11.63 -1.53
CA GLY A 161 8.07 12.20 -0.18
C GLY A 161 7.74 11.25 0.97
N ARG A 162 7.32 9.99 0.71
CA ARG A 162 7.05 8.99 1.77
C ARG A 162 7.69 7.64 1.46
N MET A 163 8.56 7.20 2.35
CA MET A 163 9.17 5.88 2.32
C MET A 163 9.53 5.44 3.73
N ASP A 164 9.35 4.16 4.03
CA ASP A 164 9.72 3.62 5.33
C ASP A 164 9.96 2.10 5.25
N SER A 165 10.36 1.49 6.35
CA SER A 165 10.55 0.05 6.46
C SER A 165 9.71 -0.51 7.60
N ALA A 166 9.31 -1.77 7.49
CA ALA A 166 8.64 -2.50 8.57
C ALA A 166 9.31 -3.86 8.79
N THR A 167 9.20 -4.38 10.00
CA THR A 167 9.58 -5.76 10.30
C THR A 167 8.57 -6.75 9.71
N GLY A 168 9.00 -8.00 9.52
CA GLY A 168 8.09 -9.08 9.13
C GLY A 168 6.95 -9.28 10.12
N GLU A 169 7.23 -9.14 11.42
CA GLU A 169 6.22 -9.23 12.48
C GLU A 169 5.16 -8.13 12.37
N ALA A 170 5.57 -6.86 12.22
CA ALA A 170 4.64 -5.75 12.03
C ALA A 170 3.79 -5.95 10.77
N TYR A 171 4.40 -6.44 9.67
CA TYR A 171 3.68 -6.77 8.44
C TYR A 171 2.65 -7.89 8.64
N ALA A 172 2.98 -8.92 9.41
CA ALA A 172 2.07 -10.04 9.67
C ALA A 172 0.85 -9.60 10.49
N GLN A 173 1.05 -8.72 11.48
CA GLN A 173 0.00 -8.21 12.36
C GLN A 173 -0.85 -7.10 11.73
N ALA A 174 -0.34 -6.41 10.72
CA ALA A 174 -1.08 -5.36 10.03
C ALA A 174 -2.23 -5.92 9.18
N GLU A 175 -3.14 -5.06 8.74
CA GLU A 175 -4.19 -5.40 7.79
C GLU A 175 -4.12 -4.51 6.56
N PRO A 176 -4.56 -4.99 5.38
CA PRO A 176 -4.76 -4.10 4.25
C PRO A 176 -5.86 -3.09 4.56
N ASP A 177 -5.72 -1.90 3.98
CA ASP A 177 -6.74 -0.87 4.06
C ASP A 177 -8.00 -1.29 3.27
N PRO A 178 -9.20 -1.28 3.88
CA PRO A 178 -10.44 -1.73 3.24
C PRO A 178 -11.09 -0.61 2.41
N VAL A 179 -10.54 0.61 2.46
CA VAL A 179 -11.09 1.82 1.84
C VAL A 179 -10.25 2.24 0.65
N ALA A 180 -8.94 2.40 0.84
CA ALA A 180 -8.04 3.01 -0.14
C ALA A 180 -8.10 2.38 -1.53
N PRO A 181 -8.12 1.03 -1.70
CA PRO A 181 -8.23 0.40 -3.02
C PRO A 181 -9.53 0.72 -3.77
N HIS A 182 -10.58 1.15 -3.06
CA HIS A 182 -11.92 1.40 -3.60
C HIS A 182 -12.33 2.88 -3.53
N ALA A 183 -11.46 3.75 -3.00
CA ALA A 183 -11.78 5.14 -2.69
C ALA A 183 -11.93 6.05 -3.91
N ALA A 184 -11.49 5.65 -5.11
CA ALA A 184 -11.42 6.52 -6.28
C ALA A 184 -12.75 7.25 -6.58
N GLY A 185 -13.87 6.51 -6.64
CA GLY A 185 -15.18 7.11 -6.89
C GLY A 185 -15.68 7.99 -5.74
N ALA A 186 -15.37 7.63 -4.49
CA ALA A 186 -15.70 8.46 -3.33
C ALA A 186 -14.90 9.77 -3.32
N ILE A 187 -13.62 9.72 -3.68
CA ILE A 187 -12.75 10.89 -3.81
C ILE A 187 -13.26 11.81 -4.92
N GLU A 188 -13.63 11.27 -6.08
CA GLU A 188 -14.22 12.05 -7.18
C GLU A 188 -15.51 12.76 -6.74
N HIS A 189 -16.41 12.04 -6.08
CA HIS A 189 -17.66 12.62 -5.55
C HIS A 189 -17.40 13.70 -4.48
N LEU A 190 -16.49 13.47 -3.53
CA LEU A 190 -16.09 14.46 -2.53
C LEU A 190 -15.57 15.74 -3.18
N ASN A 191 -14.73 15.61 -4.21
CA ASN A 191 -14.14 16.74 -4.91
C ASN A 191 -15.16 17.50 -5.78
N ALA A 192 -16.11 16.79 -6.41
CA ALA A 192 -17.12 17.40 -7.26
C ALA A 192 -18.19 18.14 -6.45
N ASP A 193 -18.70 17.52 -5.38
CA ASP A 193 -19.94 17.96 -4.73
C ASP A 193 -19.70 18.57 -3.33
N HIS A 194 -18.51 18.39 -2.74
CA HIS A 194 -18.24 18.75 -1.34
C HIS A 194 -16.99 19.61 -1.14
N ALA A 195 -16.53 20.34 -2.17
CA ALA A 195 -15.33 21.18 -2.10
C ALA A 195 -15.36 22.20 -0.94
N ALA A 196 -16.53 22.78 -0.65
CA ALA A 196 -16.69 23.70 0.48
C ALA A 196 -16.48 23.01 1.83
N SER A 197 -17.04 21.81 2.00
CA SER A 197 -16.83 20.99 3.21
C SER A 197 -15.35 20.62 3.37
N LEU A 198 -14.67 20.21 2.29
CA LEU A 198 -13.23 19.89 2.33
C LEU A 198 -12.38 21.10 2.76
N ALA A 199 -12.71 22.30 2.27
CA ALA A 199 -12.02 23.53 2.67
C ALA A 199 -12.27 23.85 4.15
N GLU A 200 -13.49 23.65 4.66
CA GLU A 200 -13.80 23.82 6.08
C GLU A 200 -13.04 22.83 6.96
N MET A 201 -13.00 21.56 6.56
CA MET A 201 -12.22 20.53 7.25
C MET A 201 -10.74 20.90 7.34
N ALA A 202 -10.16 21.40 6.25
CA ALA A 202 -8.78 21.87 6.23
C ALA A 202 -8.52 23.05 7.17
N ARG A 203 -9.48 23.99 7.26
CA ARG A 203 -9.38 25.16 8.16
C ARG A 203 -9.48 24.78 9.62
N THR A 204 -10.48 23.99 9.97
CA THR A 204 -10.83 23.72 11.38
C THR A 204 -10.05 22.55 11.96
N LEU A 205 -9.80 21.50 11.18
CA LEU A 205 -9.20 20.25 11.65
C LEU A 205 -7.81 20.00 11.06
N GLY A 206 -7.57 20.50 9.85
CA GLY A 206 -6.34 20.26 9.09
C GLY A 206 -5.19 21.21 9.40
N GLY A 207 -5.33 22.17 10.31
CA GLY A 207 -4.22 23.06 10.68
C GLY A 207 -3.98 24.24 9.72
N TYR A 208 -4.81 24.44 8.69
CA TYR A 208 -4.65 25.49 7.68
C TYR A 208 -5.87 26.43 7.65
N PRO A 209 -6.06 27.27 8.69
CA PRO A 209 -7.21 28.19 8.80
C PRO A 209 -7.29 29.21 7.65
N ASP A 210 -6.22 29.36 6.88
CA ASP A 210 -6.10 30.21 5.68
C ASP A 210 -6.40 29.47 4.36
N THR A 211 -6.99 28.29 4.42
CA THR A 211 -7.35 27.51 3.22
C THR A 211 -8.45 28.19 2.41
N THR A 212 -8.17 28.47 1.13
CA THR A 212 -9.14 29.03 0.17
C THR A 212 -9.80 27.94 -0.67
N ALA A 213 -9.11 26.83 -0.93
CA ALA A 213 -9.65 25.66 -1.60
C ALA A 213 -8.96 24.38 -1.11
N ALA A 214 -9.68 23.26 -1.11
CA ALA A 214 -9.12 21.95 -0.77
C ALA A 214 -9.59 20.88 -1.76
N VAL A 215 -8.72 19.92 -2.03
CA VAL A 215 -8.98 18.75 -2.87
C VAL A 215 -8.59 17.51 -2.07
N CYS A 216 -9.49 16.55 -1.96
CA CYS A 216 -9.20 15.24 -1.42
C CYS A 216 -8.32 14.47 -2.41
N THR A 217 -7.14 14.05 -1.97
CA THR A 217 -6.16 13.30 -2.77
C THR A 217 -6.07 11.83 -2.37
N GLY A 218 -6.65 11.45 -1.24
CA GLY A 218 -6.64 10.09 -0.73
C GLY A 218 -7.63 9.89 0.40
N ALA A 219 -8.12 8.67 0.54
CA ALA A 219 -8.93 8.23 1.67
C ALA A 219 -8.47 6.83 2.08
N ASP A 220 -8.35 6.61 3.38
CA ASP A 220 -7.94 5.34 3.99
C ASP A 220 -8.79 5.13 5.27
N ARG A 221 -8.59 4.04 6.00
CA ARG A 221 -9.41 3.71 7.19
C ARG A 221 -9.34 4.74 8.32
N TYR A 222 -8.36 5.64 8.32
CA TYR A 222 -8.14 6.62 9.39
C TYR A 222 -8.62 8.02 9.01
N GLY A 223 -8.74 8.36 7.73
CA GLY A 223 -9.08 9.73 7.33
C GLY A 223 -8.88 10.06 5.87
N LEU A 224 -8.87 11.37 5.59
CA LEU A 224 -8.70 11.95 4.26
C LEU A 224 -7.38 12.74 4.18
N ASP A 225 -6.63 12.51 3.10
CA ASP A 225 -5.50 13.37 2.72
C ASP A 225 -6.02 14.51 1.82
N LEU A 226 -5.66 15.74 2.16
CA LEU A 226 -6.10 16.94 1.47
C LEU A 226 -4.93 17.72 0.90
N ARG A 227 -5.00 18.09 -0.37
CA ARG A 227 -4.20 19.17 -0.96
C ARG A 227 -4.94 20.49 -0.75
N VAL A 228 -4.27 21.45 -0.13
CA VAL A 228 -4.86 22.75 0.22
C VAL A 228 -4.19 23.87 -0.56
N THR A 229 -5.00 24.82 -1.01
CA THR A 229 -4.55 26.09 -1.59
C THR A 229 -4.69 27.16 -0.52
N THR A 230 -3.61 27.88 -0.25
CA THR A 230 -3.57 29.03 0.67
C THR A 230 -2.94 30.23 -0.05
N GLU A 231 -3.02 31.41 0.54
CA GLU A 231 -2.28 32.58 0.03
C GLU A 231 -0.75 32.39 0.10
N ARG A 232 -0.28 31.51 0.98
CA ARG A 232 1.15 31.17 1.16
C ARG A 232 1.63 30.12 0.15
N GLY A 233 0.72 29.53 -0.64
CA GLY A 233 1.02 28.48 -1.62
C GLY A 233 0.22 27.19 -1.40
N ILE A 234 0.65 26.14 -2.11
CA ILE A 234 0.03 24.80 -2.03
C ILE A 234 0.66 24.02 -0.87
N ALA A 235 -0.19 23.44 -0.03
CA ALA A 235 0.21 22.56 1.06
C ALA A 235 -0.55 21.23 1.03
N TYR A 236 -0.14 20.31 1.91
CA TYR A 236 -0.81 19.04 2.13
C TYR A 236 -1.10 18.88 3.61
N THR A 237 -2.31 18.43 3.92
CA THR A 237 -2.74 18.12 5.28
C THR A 237 -3.58 16.86 5.31
N ARG A 238 -4.03 16.50 6.50
CA ARG A 238 -4.86 15.35 6.76
C ARG A 238 -5.92 15.67 7.79
N VAL A 239 -7.08 15.05 7.64
CA VAL A 239 -8.16 15.09 8.61
C VAL A 239 -8.61 13.69 8.98
N GLY A 240 -8.62 13.39 10.27
CA GLY A 240 -8.98 12.07 10.79
C GLY A 240 -10.45 11.91 11.09
N TYR A 241 -10.98 10.72 10.80
CA TYR A 241 -12.28 10.29 11.32
C TYR A 241 -12.26 10.26 12.86
N ALA A 242 -13.43 10.29 13.50
CA ALA A 242 -13.51 10.16 14.96
C ALA A 242 -12.91 8.85 15.48
N ALA A 243 -13.03 7.78 14.71
CA ALA A 243 -12.42 6.48 14.96
C ALA A 243 -12.06 5.80 13.62
N PRO A 244 -11.11 4.85 13.60
CA PRO A 244 -10.83 4.06 12.40
C PRO A 244 -12.06 3.28 11.94
N ILE A 245 -12.27 3.20 10.62
CA ILE A 245 -13.35 2.42 10.01
C ILE A 245 -12.85 1.06 9.51
N SER A 246 -13.72 0.06 9.51
CA SER A 246 -13.33 -1.33 9.17
C SER A 246 -13.75 -1.79 7.79
N SER A 247 -14.59 -1.00 7.10
CA SER A 247 -15.13 -1.34 5.79
C SER A 247 -15.40 -0.10 4.94
N TYR A 248 -15.36 -0.27 3.61
CA TYR A 248 -15.70 0.80 2.67
C TYR A 248 -17.12 1.36 2.88
N GLY A 249 -18.07 0.54 3.36
CA GLY A 249 -19.45 0.96 3.61
C GLY A 249 -19.58 2.02 4.71
N GLU A 250 -18.62 2.10 5.63
CA GLU A 250 -18.61 3.09 6.72
C GLU A 250 -18.11 4.47 6.28
N LEU A 251 -17.41 4.57 5.15
CA LEU A 251 -16.75 5.79 4.67
C LEU A 251 -17.71 6.99 4.63
N ARG A 252 -18.92 6.80 4.11
CA ARG A 252 -19.91 7.89 3.99
C ARG A 252 -20.31 8.45 5.35
N ALA A 253 -20.55 7.59 6.34
CA ALA A 253 -20.92 8.04 7.68
C ALA A 253 -19.75 8.79 8.33
N ALA A 254 -18.53 8.27 8.17
CA ALA A 254 -17.31 8.89 8.70
C ALA A 254 -17.03 10.26 8.08
N THR A 255 -17.23 10.46 6.78
CA THR A 255 -17.04 11.79 6.16
C THR A 255 -18.13 12.80 6.51
N VAL A 256 -19.37 12.35 6.72
CA VAL A 256 -20.46 13.21 7.23
C VAL A 256 -20.16 13.68 8.65
N GLU A 257 -19.71 12.79 9.52
CA GLU A 257 -19.30 13.12 10.89
C GLU A 257 -18.15 14.14 10.90
N LEU A 258 -17.15 13.92 10.03
CA LEU A 258 -16.02 14.84 9.87
C LEU A 258 -16.50 16.24 9.43
N ALA A 259 -17.46 16.31 8.50
CA ALA A 259 -18.04 17.58 8.05
C ALA A 259 -18.79 18.32 9.18
N GLN A 260 -19.53 17.58 10.01
CA GLN A 260 -20.23 18.15 11.17
C GLN A 260 -19.26 18.72 12.20
N ARG A 261 -18.18 17.98 12.50
CA ARG A 261 -17.11 18.46 13.40
C ARG A 261 -16.38 19.69 12.88
N ALA A 262 -16.21 19.81 11.57
CA ALA A 262 -15.55 20.98 10.99
C ALA A 262 -16.38 22.27 11.10
N GLN A 263 -17.70 22.15 11.26
CA GLN A 263 -18.65 23.26 11.37
C GLN A 263 -18.94 23.69 12.82
N ALA A 264 -18.51 22.90 13.81
CA ALA A 264 -18.76 23.12 15.23
C ALA A 264 -17.71 24.07 15.84
#